data_AF-A0A087UDT9-F1
#
_entry.id   AF-A0A087UDT9-F1
#
_cell.length_a   1.000
_cell.length_b   1.000
_cell.length_c   1.000
_cell.angle_alpha   90.00
_cell.angle_beta   90.00
_cell.angle_gamma   90.00
#
_symmetry.space_group_name_H-M   'P 1'
#
loop_
_entity.id
_entity.type
_entity.pdbx_description
1 polymer ?
#
loop_
_entity_poly.entity_id
_entity_poly.type
_entity_poly.pdbx_seq_one_letter_code
_entity_poly.pdbx_strand_id
1 'polypeptide(L)'
;MRAQCLDRLAESQRSNKYLEDAIAAYQKVIAIKDVPEKLCLLAGRRAADRMRFRGFMGKSLKLLSDMVTKFPQNIDLKNEMAVGYLLIGQNKEAKKVLIDVLKLAPNSGFAKVHLGFILKTDESKYEEAAKLMSEGIASREPGVIDGRFYFHLGDALHRTGKQTEALKVYEDAVKEGLFLSAYQRSLYNVNSLTGTPWWDPKKTPYAPYFKRLEKDWKLIRDEALSLIDKTNSGFLPESEGLQEKGDWKQFEIFARGRKIEKNCMKVPKTCALIAEIPDAAGCKRGQVKFSIMHPSTHVWAHTGPTNCRLRAHLGLVVPEGVSIRVANETRKWEEGKILLFDDSFEHEVWHNGSSFRLILIVDFWHPELTAYQKRTLTPI
;
A
#
# COMPACT_ATOMS: atom_id res chain seq x y z
N MET A 1 13.83 35.99 1.20
CA MET A 1 12.59 36.60 1.72
C MET A 1 11.39 36.38 0.79
N ARG A 2 11.36 36.91 -0.45
CA ARG A 2 10.21 36.75 -1.38
C ARG A 2 9.72 35.30 -1.55
N ALA A 3 10.63 34.36 -1.80
CA ALA A 3 10.28 32.95 -2.00
C ALA A 3 9.55 32.35 -0.78
N GLN A 4 10.04 32.60 0.43
CA GLN A 4 9.42 32.13 1.68
C GLN A 4 8.05 32.77 1.93
N CYS A 5 7.88 34.05 1.58
CA CYS A 5 6.58 34.73 1.70
C CYS A 5 5.55 34.10 0.76
N LEU A 6 5.92 33.82 -0.49
CA LEU A 6 5.04 33.16 -1.45
C LEU A 6 4.69 31.73 -1.00
N ASP A 7 5.66 31.00 -0.44
CA ASP A 7 5.45 29.64 0.08
C ASP A 7 4.43 29.64 1.25
N ARG A 8 4.61 30.52 2.23
CA ARG A 8 3.64 30.69 3.34
C ARG A 8 2.26 31.13 2.84
N LEU A 9 2.21 32.00 1.84
CA LEU A 9 0.96 32.45 1.23
C LEU A 9 0.25 31.29 0.50
N ALA A 10 1.02 30.43 -0.15
CA ALA A 10 0.51 29.22 -0.78
C ALA A 10 -0.13 28.26 0.23
N GLU A 11 0.51 28.05 1.38
CA GLU A 11 -0.04 27.22 2.46
C GLU A 11 -1.30 27.85 3.08
N SER A 12 -1.26 29.14 3.41
CA SER A 12 -2.39 29.86 4.01
C SER A 12 -3.61 29.92 3.10
N GLN A 13 -3.42 30.16 1.80
CA GLN A 13 -4.52 30.29 0.84
C GLN A 13 -4.84 29.00 0.08
N ARG A 14 -4.12 27.91 0.35
CA ARG A 14 -4.21 26.63 -0.38
C ARG A 14 -4.12 26.83 -1.90
N SER A 15 -3.22 27.70 -2.33
CA SER A 15 -3.12 28.16 -3.73
C SER A 15 -1.94 27.53 -4.45
N ASN A 16 -2.23 26.69 -5.44
CA ASN A 16 -1.21 26.12 -6.32
C ASN A 16 -0.47 27.19 -7.14
N LYS A 17 -1.11 28.32 -7.44
CA LYS A 17 -0.45 29.43 -8.15
C LYS A 17 0.66 30.04 -7.31
N TYR A 18 0.38 30.38 -6.05
CA TYR A 18 1.41 30.92 -5.16
C TYR A 18 2.52 29.91 -4.87
N LEU A 19 2.17 28.62 -4.82
CA LEU A 19 3.16 27.55 -4.68
C LEU A 19 4.12 27.52 -5.88
N GLU A 20 3.60 27.60 -7.10
CA GLU A 20 4.40 27.64 -8.33
C GLU A 20 5.26 28.92 -8.41
N ASP A 21 4.72 30.07 -8.01
CA ASP A 21 5.48 31.32 -7.90
C ASP A 21 6.61 31.21 -6.85
N ALA A 22 6.36 30.53 -5.73
CA ALA A 22 7.37 30.27 -4.71
C ALA A 22 8.50 29.38 -5.24
N ILE A 23 8.16 28.30 -5.95
CA ILE A 23 9.13 27.40 -6.62
C ILE A 23 10.02 28.20 -7.57
N ALA A 24 9.44 29.03 -8.44
CA ALA A 24 10.20 29.87 -9.37
C ALA A 24 11.10 30.87 -8.63
N ALA A 25 10.63 31.45 -7.52
CA ALA A 25 11.42 32.34 -6.70
C ALA A 25 12.60 31.63 -6.02
N TYR A 26 12.44 30.39 -5.54
CA TYR A 26 13.54 29.58 -5.02
C TYR A 26 14.57 29.24 -6.10
N GLN A 27 14.13 28.87 -7.31
CA GLN A 27 15.03 28.59 -8.43
C GLN A 27 15.87 29.82 -8.81
N LYS A 28 15.29 31.02 -8.75
CA LYS A 28 16.04 32.27 -8.95
C LYS A 28 17.15 32.47 -7.92
N VAL A 29 16.94 32.06 -6.66
CA VAL A 29 17.98 32.14 -5.61
C VAL A 29 19.15 31.21 -5.93
N ILE A 30 18.88 30.00 -6.40
CA ILE A 30 19.90 28.98 -6.74
C ILE A 30 20.74 29.41 -7.94
N ALA A 31 20.16 30.20 -8.86
CA ALA A 31 20.81 30.69 -10.07
C ALA A 31 21.71 31.93 -9.87
N ILE A 32 21.77 32.51 -8.66
CA ILE A 32 22.65 33.64 -8.36
C ILE A 32 24.11 33.14 -8.33
N LYS A 33 24.99 33.81 -9.08
CA LYS A 33 26.40 33.42 -9.32
C LYS A 33 27.18 33.13 -8.03
N ASP A 34 27.00 33.96 -7.01
CA ASP A 34 27.75 33.91 -5.74
C ASP A 34 26.83 33.67 -4.54
N VAL A 35 25.77 32.87 -4.72
CA VAL A 35 24.88 32.50 -3.63
C VAL A 35 25.64 31.69 -2.56
N PRO A 36 25.55 32.04 -1.26
CA PRO A 36 26.15 31.24 -0.21
C PRO A 36 25.64 29.79 -0.27
N GLU A 37 26.54 28.82 -0.12
CA GLU A 37 26.22 27.39 -0.21
C GLU A 37 25.01 27.00 0.65
N LYS A 38 25.01 27.41 1.92
CA LYS A 38 23.90 27.17 2.84
C LYS A 38 22.56 27.68 2.29
N LEU A 39 22.54 28.85 1.67
CA LEU A 39 21.34 29.43 1.08
C LEU A 39 20.92 28.69 -0.21
N CYS A 40 21.89 28.27 -1.03
CA CYS A 40 21.67 27.44 -2.20
C CYS A 40 21.00 26.11 -1.82
N LEU A 41 21.53 25.44 -0.80
CA LEU A 41 21.01 24.17 -0.29
C LEU A 41 19.59 24.33 0.27
N LEU A 42 19.34 25.36 1.09
CA LEU A 42 18.01 25.63 1.64
C LEU A 42 16.97 25.91 0.54
N ALA A 43 17.32 26.75 -0.44
CA ALA A 43 16.43 27.08 -1.55
C ALA A 43 16.18 25.86 -2.46
N GLY A 44 17.23 25.11 -2.78
CA GLY A 44 17.15 23.90 -3.62
C GLY A 44 16.28 22.82 -3.03
N ARG A 45 16.53 22.45 -1.77
CA ARG A 45 15.73 21.43 -1.07
C ARG A 45 14.27 21.84 -0.95
N ARG A 46 13.99 23.09 -0.56
CA ARG A 46 12.60 23.57 -0.46
C ARG A 46 11.92 23.62 -1.82
N ALA A 47 12.60 24.05 -2.89
CA ALA A 47 12.04 24.02 -4.24
C ALA A 47 11.70 22.60 -4.69
N ALA A 48 12.63 21.65 -4.52
CA ALA A 48 12.41 20.24 -4.85
C ALA A 48 11.21 19.68 -4.07
N ASP A 49 11.14 19.95 -2.77
CA ASP A 49 10.04 19.52 -1.92
C ASP A 49 8.67 20.07 -2.38
N ARG A 50 8.58 21.36 -2.67
CA ARG A 50 7.34 21.98 -3.18
C ARG A 50 6.98 21.46 -4.59
N MET A 51 7.97 21.15 -5.44
CA MET A 51 7.75 20.49 -6.72
C MET A 51 7.15 19.08 -6.52
N ARG A 52 7.68 18.28 -5.59
CA ARG A 52 7.10 16.95 -5.26
C ARG A 52 5.67 17.08 -4.78
N PHE A 53 5.40 18.00 -3.85
CA PHE A 53 4.04 18.26 -3.34
C PHE A 53 3.06 18.61 -4.48
N ARG A 54 3.52 19.38 -5.47
CA ARG A 54 2.71 19.75 -6.63
C ARG A 54 2.47 18.62 -7.64
N GLY A 55 3.19 17.50 -7.50
CA GLY A 55 3.20 16.38 -8.43
C GLY A 55 4.24 16.50 -9.56
N PHE A 56 5.14 17.50 -9.51
CA PHE A 56 6.17 17.72 -10.52
C PHE A 56 7.43 16.86 -10.25
N MET A 57 7.25 15.54 -10.15
CA MET A 57 8.31 14.60 -9.73
C MET A 57 9.56 14.68 -10.63
N GLY A 58 9.39 14.69 -11.96
CA GLY A 58 10.51 14.79 -12.89
C GLY A 58 11.30 16.10 -12.78
N LYS A 59 10.61 17.23 -12.54
CA LYS A 59 11.27 18.53 -12.33
C LYS A 59 12.04 18.55 -11.00
N SER A 60 11.45 17.97 -9.94
CA SER A 60 12.12 17.84 -8.65
C SER A 60 13.39 17.01 -8.76
N LEU A 61 13.34 15.86 -9.44
CA LEU A 61 14.51 15.00 -9.61
C LEU A 61 15.60 15.65 -10.44
N LYS A 62 15.24 16.36 -11.52
CA LYS A 62 16.20 17.13 -12.29
C LYS A 62 16.90 18.17 -11.41
N LEU A 63 16.15 18.93 -10.61
CA LEU A 63 16.72 19.91 -9.70
C LEU A 63 17.64 19.26 -8.65
N LEU A 64 17.23 18.14 -8.05
CA LEU A 64 18.05 17.41 -7.09
C LEU A 64 19.33 16.87 -7.74
N SER A 65 19.25 16.37 -8.97
CA SER A 65 20.42 15.93 -9.72
C SER A 65 21.40 17.07 -9.97
N ASP A 66 20.92 18.23 -10.44
CA ASP A 66 21.76 19.42 -10.66
C ASP A 66 22.43 19.87 -9.34
N MET A 67 21.69 19.80 -8.23
CA MET A 67 22.19 20.12 -6.89
C MET A 67 23.24 19.12 -6.40
N VAL A 68 23.05 17.82 -6.64
CA VAL A 68 24.03 16.78 -6.29
C VAL A 68 25.30 16.92 -7.14
N THR A 69 25.18 17.29 -8.41
CA THR A 69 26.35 17.61 -9.25
C THR A 69 27.14 18.81 -8.70
N LYS A 70 26.45 19.84 -8.21
CA LYS A 70 27.08 21.02 -7.59
C LYS A 70 27.69 20.72 -6.21
N PHE A 71 27.08 19.83 -5.44
CA PHE A 71 27.48 19.48 -4.07
C PHE A 71 27.61 17.96 -3.88
N PRO A 72 28.61 17.31 -4.51
CA PRO A 72 28.68 15.84 -4.60
C PRO A 72 28.91 15.13 -3.26
N GLN A 73 29.41 15.85 -2.25
CA GLN A 73 29.65 15.31 -0.90
C GLN A 73 28.45 15.52 0.04
N ASN A 74 27.39 16.19 -0.41
CA ASN A 74 26.22 16.44 0.42
C ASN A 74 25.31 15.19 0.46
N ILE A 75 25.31 14.51 1.62
CA ILE A 75 24.55 13.27 1.84
C ILE A 75 23.03 13.53 1.84
N ASP A 76 22.56 14.62 2.45
CA ASP A 76 21.12 14.94 2.50
C ASP A 76 20.51 15.05 1.10
N LEU A 77 21.19 15.72 0.17
CA LEU A 77 20.74 15.86 -1.21
C LEU A 77 20.67 14.51 -1.93
N LYS A 78 21.66 13.64 -1.71
CA LYS A 78 21.66 12.28 -2.26
C LYS A 78 20.51 11.45 -1.69
N ASN A 79 20.28 11.54 -0.38
CA ASN A 79 19.15 10.89 0.29
C ASN A 79 17.80 11.36 -0.27
N GLU A 80 17.60 12.67 -0.42
CA GLU A 80 16.40 13.21 -1.06
C GLU A 80 16.23 12.78 -2.52
N MET A 81 17.32 12.69 -3.27
CA MET A 81 17.32 12.22 -4.65
C MET A 81 16.94 10.73 -4.73
N ALA A 82 17.47 9.90 -3.83
CA ALA A 82 17.10 8.49 -3.72
C ALA A 82 15.61 8.31 -3.44
N VAL A 83 15.04 9.09 -2.50
CA VAL A 83 13.59 9.10 -2.25
C VAL A 83 12.81 9.53 -3.49
N GLY A 84 13.29 10.56 -4.20
CA GLY A 84 12.69 11.00 -5.45
C GLY A 84 12.60 9.87 -6.49
N TYR A 85 13.66 9.08 -6.64
CA TYR A 85 13.69 7.93 -7.54
C TYR A 85 12.70 6.83 -7.11
N LEU A 86 12.64 6.53 -5.81
CA LEU A 86 11.68 5.56 -5.26
C LEU A 86 10.23 5.96 -5.53
N LEU A 87 9.89 7.24 -5.36
CA LEU A 87 8.53 7.75 -5.59
C LEU A 87 8.05 7.63 -7.04
N ILE A 88 8.97 7.52 -8.00
CA ILE A 88 8.65 7.30 -9.42
C ILE A 88 8.95 5.87 -9.90
N GLY A 89 9.24 4.95 -8.97
CA GLY A 89 9.50 3.53 -9.26
C GLY A 89 10.86 3.26 -9.93
N GLN A 90 11.80 4.21 -9.90
CA GLN A 90 13.16 4.03 -10.44
C GLN A 90 14.11 3.43 -9.39
N ASN A 91 13.77 2.24 -8.88
CA ASN A 91 14.48 1.60 -7.77
C ASN A 91 15.96 1.32 -8.07
N LYS A 92 16.30 1.01 -9.33
CA LYS A 92 17.70 0.81 -9.77
C LYS A 92 18.56 2.06 -9.60
N GLU A 93 18.02 3.23 -9.92
CA GLU A 93 18.75 4.50 -9.75
C GLU A 93 18.81 4.89 -8.28
N ALA A 94 17.71 4.72 -7.53
CA ALA A 94 17.71 4.92 -6.08
C ALA A 94 18.81 4.08 -5.40
N LYS A 95 18.93 2.79 -5.76
CA LYS A 95 19.95 1.89 -5.23
C LYS A 95 21.37 2.39 -5.49
N LYS A 96 21.69 2.85 -6.70
CA LYS A 96 23.02 3.41 -7.02
C LYS A 96 23.35 4.59 -6.11
N VAL A 97 22.41 5.52 -5.94
CA VAL A 97 22.58 6.70 -5.08
C VAL A 97 22.81 6.29 -3.63
N LEU A 98 22.04 5.33 -3.10
CA LEU A 98 22.17 4.85 -1.72
C LEU A 98 23.51 4.14 -1.48
N ILE A 99 23.98 3.36 -2.45
CA ILE A 99 25.32 2.76 -2.39
C ILE A 99 26.39 3.84 -2.34
N ASP A 100 26.26 4.90 -3.14
CA ASP A 100 27.21 6.03 -3.12
C ASP A 100 27.14 6.81 -1.81
N VAL A 101 25.97 6.91 -1.16
CA VAL A 101 25.86 7.45 0.20
C VAL A 101 26.61 6.57 1.19
N LEU A 102 26.44 5.25 1.15
CA LEU A 102 27.12 4.32 2.06
C LEU A 102 28.64 4.29 1.87
N LYS A 103 29.16 4.61 0.68
CA LYS A 103 30.61 4.81 0.48
C LYS A 103 31.14 6.04 1.22
N LEU A 104 30.34 7.11 1.32
CA LEU A 104 30.72 8.34 2.00
C LEU A 104 30.43 8.29 3.51
N ALA A 105 29.33 7.66 3.90
CA ALA A 105 28.88 7.49 5.27
C ALA A 105 28.39 6.06 5.49
N PRO A 106 29.30 5.11 5.79
CA PRO A 106 28.95 3.69 6.01
C PRO A 106 27.93 3.44 7.12
N ASN A 107 27.81 4.39 8.06
CA ASN A 107 26.89 4.33 9.19
C ASN A 107 25.56 5.08 8.97
N SER A 108 25.28 5.59 7.76
CA SER A 108 24.00 6.26 7.48
C SER A 108 22.85 5.26 7.62
N GLY A 109 22.05 5.43 8.65
CA GLY A 109 20.88 4.59 8.89
C GLY A 109 19.81 4.83 7.84
N PHE A 110 19.65 6.08 7.39
CA PHE A 110 18.76 6.44 6.29
C PHE A 110 19.07 5.62 5.03
N ALA A 111 20.35 5.55 4.63
CA ALA A 111 20.72 4.81 3.44
C ALA A 111 20.51 3.30 3.60
N LYS A 112 20.79 2.76 4.80
CA LYS A 112 20.59 1.34 5.11
C LYS A 112 19.12 0.93 5.06
N VAL A 113 18.20 1.69 5.66
CA VAL A 113 16.76 1.32 5.65
C VAL A 113 16.17 1.36 4.23
N HIS A 114 16.53 2.34 3.42
CA HIS A 114 16.05 2.45 2.05
C HIS A 114 16.69 1.41 1.13
N LEU A 115 17.98 1.10 1.30
CA LEU A 115 18.63 0.03 0.54
C LEU A 115 18.03 -1.33 0.92
N GLY A 116 17.83 -1.58 2.21
CA GLY A 116 17.18 -2.80 2.70
C GLY A 116 15.76 -2.96 2.13
N PHE A 117 14.98 -1.88 2.05
CA PHE A 117 13.68 -1.88 1.36
C PHE A 117 13.81 -2.36 -0.10
N ILE A 118 14.73 -1.78 -0.88
CA ILE A 118 14.94 -2.18 -2.29
C ILE A 118 15.38 -3.65 -2.40
N LEU A 119 16.33 -4.09 -1.55
CA LEU A 119 16.80 -5.47 -1.56
C LEU A 119 15.68 -6.48 -1.28
N LYS A 120 14.74 -6.12 -0.41
CA LYS A 120 13.56 -6.92 -0.13
C LYS A 120 12.59 -6.94 -1.31
N THR A 121 12.23 -5.78 -1.85
CA THR A 121 11.13 -5.68 -2.83
C THR A 121 11.53 -6.11 -4.23
N ASP A 122 12.76 -5.82 -4.65
CA ASP A 122 13.18 -6.00 -6.04
C ASP A 122 14.11 -7.20 -6.23
N GLU A 123 14.84 -7.60 -5.18
CA GLU A 123 15.85 -8.65 -5.26
C GLU A 123 15.55 -9.87 -4.39
N SER A 124 14.46 -9.84 -3.61
CA SER A 124 14.07 -10.93 -2.69
C SER A 124 15.19 -11.35 -1.73
N LYS A 125 16.12 -10.45 -1.39
CA LYS A 125 17.24 -10.72 -0.47
C LYS A 125 16.83 -10.43 0.97
N TYR A 126 15.97 -11.28 1.52
CA TYR A 126 15.29 -11.03 2.78
C TYR A 126 16.24 -10.89 3.98
N GLU A 127 17.26 -11.75 4.08
CA GLU A 127 18.22 -11.72 5.19
C GLU A 127 19.09 -10.46 5.18
N GLU A 128 19.63 -10.10 4.01
CA GLU A 128 20.44 -8.89 3.83
C GLU A 128 19.60 -7.63 4.09
N ALA A 129 18.37 -7.61 3.56
CA ALA A 129 17.41 -6.54 3.78
C ALA A 129 17.07 -6.36 5.26
N ALA A 130 16.78 -7.46 5.97
CA ALA A 130 16.46 -7.44 7.39
C ALA A 130 17.64 -6.90 8.22
N LYS A 131 18.87 -7.31 7.90
CA LYS A 131 20.08 -6.79 8.56
C LYS A 131 20.23 -5.29 8.36
N LEU A 132 20.17 -4.80 7.13
CA LEU A 132 20.31 -3.36 6.84
C LEU A 132 19.21 -2.53 7.49
N MET A 133 17.95 -2.97 7.40
CA MET A 133 16.84 -2.25 8.04
C MET A 133 16.98 -2.23 9.57
N SER A 134 17.39 -3.34 10.19
CA SER A 134 17.62 -3.39 11.64
C SER A 134 18.72 -2.43 12.07
N GLU A 135 19.87 -2.43 11.38
CA GLU A 135 20.97 -1.49 11.65
C GLU A 135 20.57 -0.03 11.42
N GLY A 136 19.78 0.22 10.37
CA GLY A 136 19.34 1.57 10.02
C GLY A 136 18.31 2.12 11.01
N ILE A 137 17.37 1.30 11.47
CA ILE A 137 16.41 1.68 12.53
C ILE A 137 17.15 1.92 13.85
N ALA A 138 18.12 1.07 14.20
CA ALA A 138 18.91 1.19 15.42
C ALA A 138 19.74 2.48 15.51
N SER A 139 20.05 3.13 14.38
CA SER A 139 20.76 4.41 14.39
C SER A 139 19.93 5.57 14.94
N ARG A 140 18.59 5.45 14.91
CA ARG A 140 17.62 6.51 15.24
C ARG A 140 17.86 7.83 14.50
N GLU A 141 18.52 7.79 13.34
CA GLU A 141 18.69 8.95 12.46
C GLU A 141 17.32 9.50 12.01
N PRO A 142 17.15 10.82 11.85
CA PRO A 142 15.89 11.38 11.37
C PRO A 142 15.39 10.70 10.10
N GLY A 143 14.14 10.21 10.13
CA GLY A 143 13.51 9.52 9.01
C GLY A 143 13.66 8.00 8.98
N VAL A 144 14.37 7.37 9.92
CA VAL A 144 14.45 5.89 10.00
C VAL A 144 13.36 5.26 10.86
N ILE A 145 12.79 6.02 11.80
CA ILE A 145 11.63 5.59 12.59
C ILE A 145 10.36 5.87 11.78
N ASP A 146 10.05 4.94 10.88
CA ASP A 146 8.93 5.02 9.94
C ASP A 146 8.26 3.66 9.78
N GLY A 147 6.92 3.64 9.82
CA GLY A 147 6.14 2.40 9.79
C GLY A 147 6.44 1.50 8.60
N ARG A 148 6.88 2.06 7.46
CA ARG A 148 7.27 1.28 6.27
C ARG A 148 8.47 0.38 6.55
N PHE A 149 9.49 0.89 7.25
CA PHE A 149 10.69 0.10 7.51
C PHE A 149 10.44 -0.99 8.54
N TYR A 150 9.67 -0.71 9.60
CA TYR A 150 9.26 -1.74 10.55
C TYR A 150 8.38 -2.81 9.89
N PHE A 151 7.47 -2.40 9.00
CA PHE A 151 6.62 -3.32 8.26
C PHE A 151 7.45 -4.27 7.39
N HIS A 152 8.35 -3.72 6.58
CA HIS A 152 9.18 -4.49 5.68
C HIS A 152 10.26 -5.32 6.38
N LEU A 153 10.81 -4.84 7.50
CA LEU A 153 11.73 -5.60 8.34
C LEU A 153 11.03 -6.83 8.94
N GLY A 154 9.85 -6.64 9.55
CA GLY A 154 9.10 -7.75 10.11
C GLY A 154 8.69 -8.77 9.04
N ASP A 155 8.23 -8.32 7.86
CA ASP A 155 7.88 -9.22 6.75
C ASP A 155 9.12 -9.99 6.23
N ALA A 156 10.28 -9.34 6.12
CA ALA A 156 11.52 -10.02 5.73
C ALA A 156 11.96 -11.07 6.78
N LEU A 157 11.85 -10.76 8.07
CA LEU A 157 12.12 -11.72 9.15
C LEU A 157 11.12 -12.89 9.13
N HIS A 158 9.84 -12.60 8.89
CA HIS A 158 8.81 -13.63 8.79
C HIS A 158 9.08 -14.62 7.65
N ARG A 159 9.39 -14.10 6.45
CA ARG A 159 9.70 -14.91 5.26
C ARG A 159 10.99 -15.73 5.39
N THR A 160 11.87 -15.38 6.32
CA THR A 160 13.11 -16.12 6.62
C THR A 160 12.96 -17.06 7.82
N GLY A 161 11.73 -17.30 8.28
CA GLY A 161 11.45 -18.25 9.37
C GLY A 161 11.77 -17.71 10.76
N LYS A 162 11.92 -16.39 10.92
CA LYS A 162 12.24 -15.73 12.20
C LYS A 162 11.00 -15.07 12.80
N GLN A 163 9.95 -15.85 13.04
CA GLN A 163 8.64 -15.30 13.43
C GLN A 163 8.70 -14.55 14.77
N THR A 164 9.47 -15.03 15.75
CA THR A 164 9.60 -14.37 17.06
C THR A 164 10.30 -13.01 16.95
N GLU A 165 11.33 -12.91 16.12
CA GLU A 165 12.03 -11.64 15.86
C GLU A 165 11.10 -10.66 15.12
N ALA A 166 10.34 -11.15 14.13
CA ALA A 166 9.35 -10.35 13.41
C ALA A 166 8.27 -9.77 14.34
N LEU A 167 7.73 -10.59 15.25
CA LEU A 167 6.72 -10.14 16.21
C LEU A 167 7.29 -9.03 17.12
N LYS A 168 8.52 -9.18 17.60
CA LYS A 168 9.18 -8.15 18.42
C LYS A 168 9.32 -6.82 17.66
N VAL A 169 9.69 -6.87 16.37
CA VAL A 169 9.75 -5.67 15.52
C VAL A 169 8.38 -4.98 15.43
N TYR A 170 7.30 -5.76 15.29
CA TYR A 170 5.94 -5.21 15.26
C TYR A 170 5.51 -4.63 16.60
N GLU A 171 5.83 -5.28 17.72
CA GLU A 171 5.58 -4.74 19.06
C GLU A 171 6.35 -3.45 19.33
N ASP A 172 7.61 -3.37 18.89
CA ASP A 172 8.41 -2.15 19.01
C ASP A 172 7.84 -1.02 18.14
N ALA A 173 7.34 -1.32 16.94
CA ALA A 173 6.64 -0.35 16.11
C ALA A 173 5.35 0.19 16.75
N VAL A 174 4.62 -0.64 17.51
CA VAL A 174 3.46 -0.19 18.31
C VAL A 174 3.90 0.77 19.40
N LYS A 175 5.02 0.49 20.10
CA LYS A 175 5.56 1.40 21.14
C LYS A 175 5.98 2.75 20.57
N GLU A 176 6.48 2.77 19.33
CA GLU A 176 6.82 4.00 18.59
C GLU A 176 5.57 4.70 18.00
N GLY A 177 4.36 4.13 18.17
CA GLY A 177 3.10 4.69 17.68
C GLY A 177 2.89 4.55 16.16
N LEU A 178 3.62 3.64 15.52
CA LEU A 178 3.59 3.44 14.06
C LEU A 178 2.49 2.48 13.60
N PHE A 179 2.11 1.51 14.45
CA PHE A 179 1.04 0.55 14.18
C PHE A 179 -0.06 0.62 15.24
N LEU A 180 -1.29 0.25 14.86
CA LEU A 180 -2.43 0.19 15.78
C LEU A 180 -2.29 -0.97 16.77
N SER A 181 -1.75 -2.11 16.30
CA SER A 181 -1.32 -3.23 17.14
C SER A 181 -0.29 -4.07 16.39
N ALA A 182 0.32 -5.05 17.06
CA ALA A 182 1.27 -5.96 16.41
C ALA A 182 0.61 -6.75 15.27
N TYR A 183 -0.71 -6.97 15.33
CA TYR A 183 -1.48 -7.64 14.29
C TYR A 183 -2.11 -6.69 13.27
N GLN A 184 -2.38 -5.43 13.62
CA GLN A 184 -3.04 -4.45 12.74
C GLN A 184 -2.04 -3.37 12.31
N ARG A 185 -1.41 -3.59 11.15
CA ARG A 185 -0.19 -2.88 10.70
C ARG A 185 -0.39 -2.05 9.43
N SER A 186 -1.63 -1.73 9.09
CA SER A 186 -1.92 -0.80 8.01
C SER A 186 -1.31 0.58 8.29
N LEU A 187 -0.93 1.31 7.25
CA LEU A 187 -0.24 2.61 7.37
C LEU A 187 -1.14 3.82 7.07
N TYR A 188 -2.26 3.62 6.39
CA TYR A 188 -3.16 4.70 5.96
C TYR A 188 -4.47 4.70 6.75
N ASN A 189 -4.41 5.10 8.02
CA ASN A 189 -5.50 4.84 8.97
C ASN A 189 -6.35 6.07 9.33
N VAL A 190 -7.52 5.78 9.90
CA VAL A 190 -8.30 6.71 10.73
C VAL A 190 -8.34 6.12 12.15
N ASN A 191 -7.76 6.84 13.12
CA ASN A 191 -7.50 6.32 14.46
C ASN A 191 -8.74 6.04 15.31
N SER A 192 -9.89 6.63 14.96
CA SER A 192 -11.14 6.49 15.73
C SER A 192 -11.94 5.23 15.38
N LEU A 193 -11.48 4.42 14.42
CA LEU A 193 -12.24 3.26 13.94
C LEU A 193 -12.00 2.05 14.83
N THR A 194 -13.06 1.34 15.17
CA THR A 194 -13.02 0.04 15.87
C THR A 194 -12.24 -0.98 15.03
N GLY A 195 -11.23 -1.63 15.62
CA GLY A 195 -10.48 -2.70 14.98
C GLY A 195 -10.80 -4.07 15.58
N THR A 196 -11.46 -4.94 14.79
CA THR A 196 -11.64 -6.36 15.14
C THR A 196 -11.26 -7.25 13.96
N PRO A 197 -10.52 -8.36 14.16
CA PRO A 197 -10.09 -9.22 13.07
C PRO A 197 -11.27 -9.78 12.27
N TRP A 198 -12.22 -10.41 12.96
CA TRP A 198 -13.44 -10.97 12.37
C TRP A 198 -14.65 -10.14 12.78
N TRP A 199 -15.55 -9.90 11.83
CA TRP A 199 -16.80 -9.19 12.05
C TRP A 199 -17.98 -10.14 11.83
N ASP A 200 -19.04 -9.98 12.62
CA ASP A 200 -20.32 -10.65 12.36
C ASP A 200 -21.06 -9.87 11.27
N PRO A 201 -21.27 -10.45 10.06
CA PRO A 201 -21.93 -9.76 8.96
C PRO A 201 -23.31 -9.23 9.34
N LYS A 202 -24.02 -9.94 10.25
CA LYS A 202 -25.39 -9.60 10.69
C LYS A 202 -25.44 -8.39 11.60
N LYS A 203 -24.33 -8.03 12.26
CA LYS A 203 -24.22 -6.88 13.17
C LYS A 203 -23.72 -5.61 12.49
N THR A 204 -23.47 -5.67 11.19
CA THR A 204 -23.05 -4.51 10.39
C THR A 204 -24.24 -3.86 9.68
N PRO A 205 -24.16 -2.57 9.31
CA PRO A 205 -25.19 -1.94 8.47
C PRO A 205 -25.32 -2.58 7.08
N TYR A 206 -24.36 -3.42 6.68
CA TYR A 206 -24.33 -4.08 5.38
C TYR A 206 -25.09 -5.41 5.34
N ALA A 207 -25.67 -5.86 6.46
CA ALA A 207 -26.40 -7.12 6.56
C ALA A 207 -27.48 -7.34 5.47
N PRO A 208 -28.30 -6.34 5.07
CA PRO A 208 -29.27 -6.52 3.98
C PRO A 208 -28.60 -6.81 2.63
N TYR A 209 -27.46 -6.18 2.34
CA TYR A 209 -26.70 -6.41 1.12
C TYR A 209 -26.05 -7.80 1.11
N PHE A 210 -25.51 -8.24 2.25
CA PHE A 210 -24.99 -9.61 2.39
C PHE A 210 -26.08 -10.64 2.13
N LYS A 211 -27.27 -10.48 2.70
CA LYS A 211 -28.40 -11.39 2.43
C LYS A 211 -28.74 -11.48 0.94
N ARG A 212 -28.66 -10.37 0.20
CA ARG A 212 -28.90 -10.36 -1.24
C ARG A 212 -27.79 -11.07 -2.02
N LEU A 213 -26.52 -10.79 -1.70
CA LEU A 213 -25.37 -11.46 -2.30
C LEU A 213 -25.40 -12.98 -2.04
N GLU A 214 -25.72 -13.39 -0.81
CA GLU A 214 -25.90 -14.80 -0.43
C GLU A 214 -27.13 -15.45 -1.08
N LYS A 215 -28.17 -14.68 -1.43
CA LYS A 215 -29.32 -15.21 -2.18
C LYS A 215 -28.97 -15.45 -3.65
N ASP A 216 -28.28 -14.49 -4.27
CA ASP A 216 -27.96 -14.50 -5.70
C ASP A 216 -26.59 -15.12 -6.01
N TRP A 217 -25.97 -15.80 -5.05
CA TRP A 217 -24.59 -16.31 -5.15
C TRP A 217 -24.35 -17.25 -6.35
N LYS A 218 -25.35 -18.06 -6.72
CA LYS A 218 -25.23 -18.96 -7.88
C LYS A 218 -25.14 -18.19 -9.19
N LEU A 219 -25.93 -17.12 -9.33
CA LEU A 219 -25.86 -16.23 -10.49
C LEU A 219 -24.47 -15.56 -10.58
N ILE A 220 -23.95 -15.11 -9.43
CA ILE A 220 -22.61 -14.49 -9.34
C ILE A 220 -21.53 -15.52 -9.73
N ARG A 221 -21.63 -16.75 -9.21
CA ARG A 221 -20.72 -17.87 -9.54
C ARG A 221 -20.76 -18.18 -11.04
N ASP A 222 -21.94 -18.32 -11.62
CA ASP A 222 -22.11 -18.74 -13.01
C ASP A 222 -21.53 -17.70 -13.98
N GLU A 223 -21.69 -16.39 -13.69
CA GLU A 223 -21.02 -15.33 -14.44
C GLU A 223 -19.49 -15.46 -14.37
N ALA A 224 -18.94 -15.70 -13.17
CA ALA A 224 -17.50 -15.87 -12.98
C ALA A 224 -16.94 -17.12 -13.66
N LEU A 225 -17.64 -18.26 -13.58
CA LEU A 225 -17.26 -19.50 -14.26
C LEU A 225 -17.24 -19.33 -15.78
N SER A 226 -18.18 -18.57 -16.35
CA SER A 226 -18.21 -18.30 -17.78
C SER A 226 -16.97 -17.54 -18.29
N LEU A 227 -16.26 -16.82 -17.42
CA LEU A 227 -15.00 -16.15 -17.74
C LEU A 227 -13.83 -17.13 -17.86
N ILE A 228 -13.88 -18.23 -17.10
CA ILE A 228 -12.86 -19.27 -17.09
C ILE A 228 -12.97 -20.09 -18.38
N ASP A 229 -14.17 -20.59 -18.68
CA ASP A 229 -14.42 -21.55 -19.77
C ASP A 229 -14.20 -20.97 -21.17
N LYS A 230 -14.58 -19.71 -21.39
CA LYS A 230 -14.69 -19.17 -22.77
C LYS A 230 -13.35 -18.78 -23.38
N THR A 231 -12.37 -18.33 -22.59
CA THR A 231 -11.10 -17.76 -23.13
C THR A 231 -9.96 -17.60 -22.10
N ASN A 232 -10.17 -17.87 -20.81
CA ASN A 232 -9.27 -17.46 -19.71
C ASN A 232 -8.87 -15.95 -19.74
N SER A 233 -9.61 -15.10 -20.46
CA SER A 233 -9.16 -13.76 -20.91
C SER A 233 -9.44 -12.61 -19.94
N GLY A 234 -9.92 -12.92 -18.74
CA GLY A 234 -10.26 -11.92 -17.73
C GLY A 234 -9.28 -11.91 -16.56
N PHE A 235 -8.97 -13.09 -16.05
CA PHE A 235 -8.20 -13.23 -14.81
C PHE A 235 -6.73 -12.88 -15.03
N LEU A 236 -6.28 -11.86 -14.31
CA LEU A 236 -4.89 -11.45 -14.28
C LEU A 236 -4.20 -12.03 -13.05
N PRO A 237 -2.91 -12.39 -13.11
CA PRO A 237 -2.15 -12.74 -11.93
C PRO A 237 -2.25 -11.66 -10.84
N GLU A 238 -2.19 -12.07 -9.59
CA GLU A 238 -2.02 -11.14 -8.47
C GLU A 238 -0.64 -10.45 -8.60
N SER A 239 -0.60 -9.14 -8.37
CA SER A 239 0.54 -8.27 -8.71
C SER A 239 1.32 -7.72 -7.50
N GLU A 240 0.87 -7.97 -6.28
CA GLU A 240 1.47 -7.44 -5.04
C GLU A 240 2.62 -8.32 -4.50
N GLY A 241 2.94 -9.45 -5.15
CA GLY A 241 4.08 -10.30 -4.74
C GLY A 241 3.87 -10.98 -3.38
N LEU A 242 2.60 -11.20 -3.02
CA LEU A 242 2.18 -11.79 -1.75
C LEU A 242 2.18 -13.32 -1.80
N GLN A 243 2.20 -13.89 -3.00
CA GLN A 243 2.20 -15.33 -3.22
C GLN A 243 3.59 -15.94 -2.96
N GLU A 244 3.65 -16.96 -2.08
CA GLU A 244 4.86 -17.78 -1.93
C GLU A 244 5.00 -18.74 -3.12
N LYS A 245 3.91 -19.44 -3.44
CA LYS A 245 3.84 -20.50 -4.46
C LYS A 245 2.41 -20.68 -4.96
N GLY A 246 2.27 -21.38 -6.09
CA GLY A 246 0.99 -21.77 -6.70
C GLY A 246 0.53 -20.83 -7.81
N ASP A 247 -0.79 -20.75 -8.03
CA ASP A 247 -1.40 -19.87 -9.04
C ASP A 247 -2.61 -19.13 -8.44
N TRP A 248 -2.48 -17.79 -8.37
CA TRP A 248 -3.50 -16.89 -7.82
C TRP A 248 -3.80 -15.77 -8.81
N LYS A 249 -5.07 -15.66 -9.21
CA LYS A 249 -5.54 -14.67 -10.19
C LYS A 249 -6.78 -13.93 -9.71
N GLN A 250 -7.00 -12.76 -10.30
CA GLN A 250 -8.11 -11.88 -9.97
C GLN A 250 -8.77 -11.26 -11.21
N PHE A 251 -10.07 -10.97 -11.10
CA PHE A 251 -10.85 -10.24 -12.09
C PHE A 251 -11.59 -9.11 -11.39
N GLU A 252 -11.06 -7.89 -11.52
CA GLU A 252 -11.62 -6.70 -10.88
C GLU A 252 -12.79 -6.13 -11.66
N ILE A 253 -13.86 -5.75 -10.97
CA ILE A 253 -15.04 -5.08 -11.55
C ILE A 253 -15.26 -3.68 -11.00
N PHE A 254 -14.80 -3.42 -9.77
CA PHE A 254 -14.67 -2.08 -9.21
C PHE A 254 -13.30 -1.94 -8.56
N ALA A 255 -12.67 -0.78 -8.73
CA ALA A 255 -11.43 -0.43 -8.05
C ALA A 255 -11.43 1.06 -7.74
N ARG A 256 -10.99 1.43 -6.54
CA ARG A 256 -10.86 2.84 -6.12
C ARG A 256 -12.16 3.64 -6.32
N GLY A 257 -13.30 3.01 -5.98
CA GLY A 257 -14.62 3.61 -6.08
C GLY A 257 -15.12 3.85 -7.50
N ARG A 258 -14.53 3.18 -8.49
CA ARG A 258 -14.88 3.31 -9.92
C ARG A 258 -15.19 1.95 -10.53
N LYS A 259 -16.22 1.91 -11.35
CA LYS A 259 -16.61 0.75 -12.15
C LYS A 259 -15.64 0.54 -13.31
N ILE A 260 -15.23 -0.70 -13.54
CA ILE A 260 -14.41 -1.10 -14.69
C ILE A 260 -15.36 -1.59 -15.79
N GLU A 261 -15.80 -0.66 -16.65
CA GLU A 261 -16.87 -0.92 -17.64
C GLU A 261 -16.60 -2.16 -18.52
N LYS A 262 -15.37 -2.29 -19.03
CA LYS A 262 -14.95 -3.44 -19.85
C LYS A 262 -15.17 -4.78 -19.14
N ASN A 263 -14.88 -4.84 -17.85
CA ASN A 263 -15.00 -6.07 -17.06
C ASN A 263 -16.45 -6.31 -16.65
N CYS A 264 -17.18 -5.25 -16.30
CA CYS A 264 -18.60 -5.34 -15.98
C CYS A 264 -19.48 -5.77 -17.15
N MET A 265 -19.11 -5.49 -18.40
CA MET A 265 -19.82 -6.04 -19.55
C MET A 265 -19.77 -7.58 -19.62
N LYS A 266 -18.74 -8.20 -19.01
CA LYS A 266 -18.61 -9.66 -18.98
C LYS A 266 -19.39 -10.32 -17.83
N VAL A 267 -19.70 -9.55 -16.77
CA VAL A 267 -20.43 -10.01 -15.57
C VAL A 267 -21.52 -8.99 -15.19
N PRO A 268 -22.45 -8.70 -16.12
CA PRO A 268 -23.36 -7.55 -16.00
C PRO A 268 -24.30 -7.65 -14.80
N LYS A 269 -24.76 -8.85 -14.43
CA LYS A 269 -25.70 -9.03 -13.32
C LYS A 269 -24.99 -8.82 -11.98
N THR A 270 -23.78 -9.35 -11.82
CA THR A 270 -22.95 -9.12 -10.63
C THR A 270 -22.64 -7.63 -10.48
N CYS A 271 -22.25 -6.95 -11.57
CA CYS A 271 -21.98 -5.52 -11.49
C CYS A 271 -23.21 -4.68 -11.15
N ALA A 272 -24.40 -5.05 -11.62
CA ALA A 272 -25.64 -4.39 -11.24
C ALA A 272 -25.91 -4.55 -9.73
N LEU A 273 -25.76 -5.76 -9.18
CA LEU A 273 -25.92 -6.01 -7.74
C LEU A 273 -24.98 -5.15 -6.89
N ILE A 274 -23.70 -5.04 -7.30
CA ILE A 274 -22.70 -4.25 -6.57
C ILE A 274 -22.96 -2.75 -6.68
N ALA A 275 -23.43 -2.27 -7.84
CA ALA A 275 -23.74 -0.85 -8.05
C ALA A 275 -24.86 -0.33 -7.11
N GLU A 276 -25.73 -1.21 -6.63
CA GLU A 276 -26.78 -0.90 -5.65
C GLU A 276 -26.26 -0.76 -4.20
N ILE A 277 -24.94 -0.95 -4.00
CA ILE A 277 -24.28 -0.88 -2.69
C ILE A 277 -23.28 0.29 -2.70
N PRO A 278 -23.70 1.52 -2.32
CA PRO A 278 -22.84 2.70 -2.41
C PRO A 278 -21.51 2.57 -1.65
N ASP A 279 -21.52 1.91 -0.50
CA ASP A 279 -20.33 1.74 0.34
C ASP A 279 -19.34 0.68 -0.18
N ALA A 280 -19.74 -0.16 -1.14
CA ALA A 280 -18.84 -1.05 -1.87
C ALA A 280 -18.42 -0.44 -3.21
N ALA A 281 -19.39 -0.05 -4.05
CA ALA A 281 -19.14 0.53 -5.37
C ALA A 281 -18.35 1.85 -5.29
N GLY A 282 -18.61 2.67 -4.27
CA GLY A 282 -17.94 3.95 -4.01
C GLY A 282 -16.74 3.86 -3.06
N CYS A 283 -16.29 2.65 -2.69
CA CYS A 283 -15.14 2.48 -1.80
C CYS A 283 -13.82 2.85 -2.50
N LYS A 284 -13.37 4.09 -2.32
CA LYS A 284 -12.12 4.61 -2.92
C LYS A 284 -10.86 3.91 -2.44
N ARG A 285 -10.94 3.20 -1.31
CA ARG A 285 -9.84 2.44 -0.70
C ARG A 285 -10.05 0.93 -0.82
N GLY A 286 -11.01 0.49 -1.62
CA GLY A 286 -11.38 -0.89 -1.78
C GLY A 286 -11.50 -1.30 -3.23
N GLN A 287 -11.76 -2.58 -3.42
CA GLN A 287 -12.01 -3.22 -4.70
C GLN A 287 -13.21 -4.17 -4.59
N VAL A 288 -13.80 -4.47 -5.73
CA VAL A 288 -14.71 -5.61 -5.90
C VAL A 288 -14.16 -6.46 -7.02
N LYS A 289 -13.87 -7.73 -6.72
CA LYS A 289 -13.17 -8.63 -7.64
C LYS A 289 -13.48 -10.10 -7.41
N PHE A 290 -13.52 -10.88 -8.48
CA PHE A 290 -13.42 -12.33 -8.34
C PHE A 290 -11.98 -12.73 -8.07
N SER A 291 -11.78 -13.70 -7.20
CA SER A 291 -10.46 -14.26 -6.92
C SER A 291 -10.49 -15.76 -7.06
N ILE A 292 -9.65 -16.28 -7.97
CA ILE A 292 -9.45 -17.71 -8.19
C ILE A 292 -8.06 -18.11 -7.69
N MET A 293 -8.02 -19.19 -6.92
CA MET A 293 -6.80 -19.73 -6.35
C MET A 293 -6.75 -21.23 -6.63
N HIS A 294 -5.63 -21.72 -7.14
CA HIS A 294 -5.45 -23.13 -7.50
C HIS A 294 -4.77 -23.93 -6.37
N PRO A 295 -4.86 -25.28 -6.40
CA PRO A 295 -4.11 -26.17 -5.51
C PRO A 295 -2.65 -25.80 -5.30
N SER A 296 -2.14 -26.12 -4.11
CA SER A 296 -0.76 -25.88 -3.68
C SER A 296 -0.37 -24.40 -3.59
N THR A 297 -1.36 -23.51 -3.51
CA THR A 297 -1.12 -22.07 -3.32
C THR A 297 -1.00 -21.72 -1.84
N HIS A 298 0.01 -20.91 -1.52
CA HIS A 298 0.16 -20.27 -0.22
C HIS A 298 0.41 -18.77 -0.41
N VAL A 299 -0.33 -17.96 0.32
CA VAL A 299 -0.15 -16.50 0.37
C VAL A 299 0.42 -16.15 1.71
N TRP A 300 1.58 -15.50 1.72
CA TRP A 300 2.28 -15.08 2.94
C TRP A 300 1.38 -14.27 3.88
N ALA A 301 1.65 -14.34 5.18
CA ALA A 301 1.03 -13.45 6.14
C ALA A 301 1.27 -11.97 5.78
N HIS A 302 0.20 -11.22 5.58
CA HIS A 302 0.26 -9.81 5.14
C HIS A 302 -0.88 -8.98 5.72
N THR A 303 -0.81 -7.66 5.55
CA THR A 303 -1.89 -6.74 5.94
C THR A 303 -2.26 -5.86 4.77
N GLY A 304 -3.54 -5.53 4.66
CA GLY A 304 -4.03 -4.47 3.81
C GLY A 304 -3.46 -3.10 4.22
N PRO A 305 -3.48 -2.12 3.30
CA PRO A 305 -2.80 -0.83 3.53
C PRO A 305 -3.57 0.11 4.47
N THR A 306 -4.83 -0.17 4.83
CA THR A 306 -5.75 0.78 5.46
C THR A 306 -6.77 0.09 6.37
N ASN A 307 -7.04 0.65 7.56
CA ASN A 307 -8.15 0.21 8.42
C ASN A 307 -9.53 0.77 8.00
N CYS A 308 -9.56 1.63 6.97
CA CYS A 308 -10.78 2.30 6.51
C CYS A 308 -11.73 1.40 5.70
N ARG A 309 -11.47 0.09 5.59
CA ARG A 309 -12.33 -0.85 4.86
C ARG A 309 -12.53 -2.14 5.63
N LEU A 310 -13.67 -2.78 5.39
CA LEU A 310 -13.89 -4.19 5.75
C LEU A 310 -13.99 -5.01 4.47
N ARG A 311 -13.46 -6.23 4.50
CA ARG A 311 -13.39 -7.13 3.36
C ARG A 311 -14.37 -8.28 3.54
N ALA A 312 -15.36 -8.36 2.66
CA ALA A 312 -16.27 -9.49 2.59
C ALA A 312 -15.81 -10.50 1.53
N HIS A 313 -15.78 -11.78 1.88
CA HIS A 313 -15.56 -12.89 0.96
C HIS A 313 -16.85 -13.72 0.83
N LEU A 314 -17.45 -13.75 -0.35
CA LEU A 314 -18.52 -14.67 -0.71
C LEU A 314 -17.93 -15.93 -1.34
N GLY A 315 -18.18 -17.10 -0.75
CA GLY A 315 -17.79 -18.39 -1.35
C GLY A 315 -18.59 -18.70 -2.61
N LEU A 316 -17.93 -19.04 -3.73
CA LEU A 316 -18.59 -19.37 -5.01
C LEU A 316 -18.33 -20.81 -5.44
N VAL A 317 -17.07 -21.24 -5.41
CA VAL A 317 -16.65 -22.64 -5.56
C VAL A 317 -15.61 -22.90 -4.46
N VAL A 318 -15.91 -23.78 -3.53
CA VAL A 318 -15.07 -23.97 -2.33
C VAL A 318 -14.73 -25.44 -2.15
N PRO A 319 -13.53 -25.89 -2.54
CA PRO A 319 -13.09 -27.26 -2.28
C PRO A 319 -12.72 -27.46 -0.80
N GLU A 320 -12.54 -28.71 -0.38
CA GLU A 320 -11.90 -28.98 0.90
C GLU A 320 -10.43 -28.53 0.91
N GLY A 321 -9.86 -28.34 2.11
CA GLY A 321 -8.44 -28.01 2.26
C GLY A 321 -8.09 -26.55 1.98
N VAL A 322 -9.06 -25.63 1.99
CA VAL A 322 -8.82 -24.17 1.87
C VAL A 322 -9.16 -23.46 3.18
N SER A 323 -8.30 -22.53 3.60
CA SER A 323 -8.49 -21.77 4.83
C SER A 323 -7.85 -20.39 4.78
N ILE A 324 -8.35 -19.49 5.61
CA ILE A 324 -7.81 -18.16 5.86
C ILE A 324 -7.65 -17.95 7.37
N ARG A 325 -6.48 -17.49 7.79
CA ARG A 325 -6.23 -17.00 9.14
C ARG A 325 -6.31 -15.48 9.12
N VAL A 326 -7.00 -14.90 10.10
CA VAL A 326 -6.97 -13.45 10.37
C VAL A 326 -6.64 -13.28 11.85
N ALA A 327 -5.53 -12.61 12.13
CA ALA A 327 -4.87 -12.61 13.44
C ALA A 327 -4.69 -14.05 13.97
N ASN A 328 -5.38 -14.39 15.06
CA ASN A 328 -5.24 -15.66 15.77
C ASN A 328 -6.34 -16.69 15.44
N GLU A 329 -7.29 -16.35 14.56
CA GLU A 329 -8.43 -17.22 14.25
C GLU A 329 -8.44 -17.61 12.77
N THR A 330 -8.50 -18.92 12.54
CA THR A 330 -8.58 -19.52 11.20
C THR A 330 -10.00 -19.95 10.88
N ARG A 331 -10.51 -19.53 9.72
CA ARG A 331 -11.83 -19.92 9.19
C ARG A 331 -11.72 -20.54 7.80
N LYS A 332 -12.78 -21.24 7.41
CA LYS A 332 -12.96 -21.80 6.08
C LYS A 332 -14.10 -21.06 5.38
N TRP A 333 -14.04 -21.00 4.05
CA TRP A 333 -15.17 -20.51 3.25
C TRP A 333 -16.25 -21.58 3.15
N GLU A 334 -17.47 -21.14 2.88
CA GLU A 334 -18.60 -21.99 2.52
C GLU A 334 -19.27 -21.40 1.29
N GLU A 335 -19.72 -22.24 0.36
CA GLU A 335 -20.43 -21.78 -0.83
C GLU A 335 -21.71 -21.02 -0.46
N GLY A 336 -21.89 -19.86 -1.07
CA GLY A 336 -23.05 -18.99 -0.82
C GLY A 336 -23.05 -18.28 0.54
N LYS A 337 -21.94 -18.32 1.31
CA LYS A 337 -21.82 -17.65 2.60
C LYS A 337 -20.76 -16.55 2.61
N ILE A 338 -21.02 -15.51 3.40
CA ILE A 338 -20.11 -14.40 3.61
C ILE A 338 -19.21 -14.66 4.84
N LEU A 339 -17.91 -14.53 4.63
CA LEU A 339 -16.96 -14.18 5.68
C LEU A 339 -16.70 -12.67 5.64
N LEU A 340 -16.65 -12.01 6.81
CA LEU A 340 -16.34 -10.58 6.91
C LEU A 340 -15.19 -10.38 7.91
N PHE A 341 -14.15 -9.71 7.47
CA PHE A 341 -12.97 -9.44 8.29
C PHE A 341 -12.37 -8.08 7.95
N ASP A 342 -11.56 -7.56 8.86
CA ASP A 342 -10.75 -6.37 8.62
C ASP A 342 -9.39 -6.82 8.08
N ASP A 343 -9.13 -6.56 6.79
CA ASP A 343 -7.90 -6.99 6.14
C ASP A 343 -6.68 -6.15 6.55
N SER A 344 -6.86 -5.08 7.32
CA SER A 344 -5.72 -4.37 7.97
C SER A 344 -5.06 -5.17 9.08
N PHE A 345 -5.75 -6.21 9.60
CA PHE A 345 -5.14 -7.23 10.43
C PHE A 345 -4.34 -8.22 9.58
N GLU A 346 -3.30 -8.78 10.16
CA GLU A 346 -2.51 -9.83 9.54
C GLU A 346 -3.41 -10.98 9.14
N HIS A 347 -3.29 -11.39 7.88
CA HIS A 347 -4.00 -12.54 7.38
C HIS A 347 -3.15 -13.36 6.41
N GLU A 348 -3.45 -14.65 6.36
CA GLU A 348 -2.68 -15.67 5.64
C GLU A 348 -3.65 -16.69 5.03
N VAL A 349 -3.33 -17.21 3.85
CA VAL A 349 -4.24 -18.07 3.08
C VAL A 349 -3.53 -19.31 2.58
N TRP A 350 -4.16 -20.47 2.78
CA TRP A 350 -3.69 -21.76 2.27
C TRP A 350 -4.70 -22.41 1.34
N HIS A 351 -4.18 -23.02 0.29
CA HIS A 351 -4.92 -23.88 -0.61
C HIS A 351 -4.25 -25.26 -0.73
N ASN A 352 -4.64 -26.19 0.15
CA ASN A 352 -4.17 -27.57 0.18
C ASN A 352 -5.17 -28.57 -0.45
N GLY A 353 -6.24 -28.07 -1.07
CA GLY A 353 -7.24 -28.86 -1.79
C GLY A 353 -6.80 -29.33 -3.17
N SER A 354 -7.69 -30.05 -3.88
CA SER A 354 -7.42 -30.71 -5.17
C SER A 354 -8.02 -30.03 -6.40
N SER A 355 -8.95 -29.08 -6.23
CA SER A 355 -9.54 -28.28 -7.32
C SER A 355 -9.44 -26.78 -6.98
N PHE A 356 -9.77 -25.89 -7.90
CA PHE A 356 -9.64 -24.45 -7.65
C PHE A 356 -10.68 -23.94 -6.64
N ARG A 357 -10.32 -22.90 -5.89
CA ARG A 357 -11.23 -22.10 -5.06
C ARG A 357 -11.56 -20.80 -5.77
N LEU A 358 -12.84 -20.49 -5.90
CA LEU A 358 -13.36 -19.24 -6.45
C LEU A 358 -14.21 -18.51 -5.41
N ILE A 359 -13.90 -17.22 -5.20
CA ILE A 359 -14.67 -16.33 -4.31
C ILE A 359 -14.94 -14.99 -4.99
N LEU A 360 -15.96 -14.27 -4.53
CA LEU A 360 -16.11 -12.83 -4.77
C LEU A 360 -15.63 -12.07 -3.54
N ILE A 361 -14.67 -11.17 -3.75
CA ILE A 361 -14.19 -10.21 -2.75
C ILE A 361 -14.94 -8.90 -2.96
N VAL A 362 -15.52 -8.36 -1.88
CA VAL A 362 -16.23 -7.08 -1.88
C VAL A 362 -15.71 -6.26 -0.70
N ASP A 363 -14.97 -5.18 -0.99
CA ASP A 363 -14.53 -4.25 0.04
C ASP A 363 -15.60 -3.18 0.29
N PHE A 364 -15.90 -2.93 1.57
CA PHE A 364 -16.83 -1.90 2.02
C PHE A 364 -16.08 -0.83 2.79
N TRP A 365 -16.53 0.42 2.75
CA TRP A 365 -16.08 1.40 3.73
C TRP A 365 -16.27 0.88 5.16
N HIS A 366 -15.36 1.22 6.08
CA HIS A 366 -15.58 0.94 7.49
C HIS A 366 -16.89 1.60 7.96
N PRO A 367 -17.78 0.89 8.68
CA PRO A 367 -19.14 1.39 8.97
C PRO A 367 -19.16 2.66 9.83
N GLU A 368 -18.13 2.90 10.64
CA GLU A 368 -18.00 4.09 11.49
C GLU A 368 -17.46 5.32 10.74
N LEU A 369 -17.07 5.20 9.47
CA LEU A 369 -16.66 6.37 8.69
C LEU A 369 -17.87 7.25 8.37
N THR A 370 -17.73 8.54 8.67
CA THR A 370 -18.72 9.54 8.31
C THR A 370 -18.78 9.76 6.79
N ALA A 371 -19.92 10.26 6.30
CA ALA A 371 -20.06 10.64 4.90
C ALA A 371 -19.00 11.67 4.46
N TYR A 372 -18.59 12.58 5.35
CA TYR A 372 -17.51 13.53 5.06
C TYR A 372 -16.17 12.82 4.85
N GLN A 373 -15.77 11.92 5.75
CA GLN A 373 -14.53 11.15 5.62
C GLN A 373 -14.53 10.29 4.35
N LYS A 374 -15.62 9.56 4.06
CA LYS A 374 -15.76 8.77 2.82
C LYS A 374 -15.52 9.64 1.58
N ARG A 375 -16.02 10.89 1.57
CA ARG A 375 -15.81 11.84 0.46
C ARG A 375 -14.39 12.41 0.37
N THR A 376 -13.73 12.72 1.50
CA THR A 376 -12.45 13.44 1.51
C THR A 376 -11.22 12.56 1.56
N LEU A 377 -11.32 11.33 2.07
CA LEU A 377 -10.19 10.38 2.09
C LEU A 377 -9.71 10.11 0.66
N THR A 378 -8.39 10.18 0.47
CA THR A 378 -7.77 9.88 -0.83
C THR A 378 -7.91 8.39 -1.16
N PRO A 379 -8.03 8.05 -2.46
CA PRO A 379 -7.91 6.66 -2.91
C PRO A 379 -6.56 6.05 -2.54
N ILE A 380 -6.52 4.73 -2.43
CA ILE A 380 -5.30 3.91 -2.23
C ILE A 380 -5.15 2.94 -3.38
#